data_AF-R1IGS3-F1
#
_entry.id   AF-R1IGS3-F1
#
_cell.length_a   1.000
_cell.length_b   1.000
_cell.length_c   1.000
_cell.angle_alpha   90.00
_cell.angle_beta   90.00
_cell.angle_gamma   90.00
#
_symmetry.space_group_name_H-M   'P 1'
#
loop_
_entity.id
_entity.type
_entity.pdbx_description
1 polymer ?
#
loop_
_entity_poly.entity_id
_entity_poly.type
_entity_poly.pdbx_seq_one_letter_code
_entity_poly.pdbx_strand_id
1 'polypeptide(L)'
;MYWPAAGTVTSGNVPAAPALPPMLRTFCSPCSGGQKVRNIGGSAGAAVTFPDVTVPAAGQYTLYLDFTVNGDRSYFVSVNGGTPAEVKVSGVGNNNPYTTSVPVTLTAGANTIRIGNDRSGAPDLDRISLG
;
A
#
# COMPACT_ATOMS: atom_id res chain seq x y z
N MET A 1 9.87 9.19 12.93
CA MET A 1 11.29 8.96 12.59
C MET A 1 11.29 8.06 11.35
N TYR A 2 11.31 8.71 10.19
CA TYR A 2 12.38 8.65 9.18
C TYR A 2 12.26 7.43 8.25
N TRP A 3 11.84 7.72 7.02
CA TRP A 3 12.09 6.89 5.85
C TRP A 3 13.60 6.62 5.75
N PRO A 4 14.05 5.36 5.58
CA PRO A 4 15.38 5.16 5.03
C PRO A 4 15.32 5.63 3.57
N ALA A 5 16.18 6.59 3.24
CA ALA A 5 16.50 6.90 1.86
C ALA A 5 16.98 5.61 1.16
N ALA A 6 16.47 5.33 -0.04
CA ALA A 6 16.99 4.34 -0.99
C ALA A 6 17.62 3.09 -0.34
N GLY A 7 16.77 2.25 0.25
CA GLY A 7 17.16 0.92 0.74
C GLY A 7 16.17 -0.12 0.23
N THR A 8 16.62 -1.35 0.03
CA THR A 8 15.79 -2.52 -0.29
C THR A 8 14.53 -2.51 0.57
N VAL A 9 13.36 -2.22 -0.01
CA VAL A 9 12.11 -2.17 0.77
C VAL A 9 11.68 -3.61 1.03
N THR A 10 12.26 -4.23 2.04
CA THR A 10 11.75 -5.50 2.59
C THR A 10 10.45 -5.27 3.37
N SER A 11 10.33 -4.10 4.01
CA SER A 11 9.07 -3.56 4.54
C SER A 11 9.14 -2.03 4.63
N GLY A 12 8.01 -1.35 4.43
CA GLY A 12 7.91 0.10 4.52
C GLY A 12 6.54 0.54 5.01
N ASN A 13 6.50 1.38 6.05
CA ASN A 13 5.27 2.04 6.47
C ASN A 13 4.80 2.98 5.35
N VAL A 14 3.48 3.16 5.23
CA VAL A 14 2.90 4.06 4.25
C VAL A 14 3.53 5.47 4.30
N PRO A 15 3.99 6.05 3.17
CA PRO A 15 4.54 7.40 3.12
C PRO A 15 3.50 8.44 3.53
N ALA A 16 3.96 9.67 3.76
CA ALA A 16 3.04 10.78 3.91
C ALA A 16 2.39 10.92 2.55
N ALA A 17 1.10 10.59 2.45
CA ALA A 17 0.38 10.85 1.22
C ALA A 17 0.54 12.35 0.93
N PRO A 18 0.98 12.76 -0.28
CA PRO A 18 0.91 14.15 -0.65
C PRO A 18 -0.54 14.60 -0.45
N ALA A 19 -0.71 15.76 0.18
CA ALA A 19 -2.00 16.28 0.62
C ALA A 19 -2.95 16.55 -0.56
N LEU A 20 -3.55 15.50 -1.10
CA LEU A 20 -4.76 15.58 -1.89
C LEU A 20 -5.94 15.25 -0.96
N PRO A 21 -6.99 16.08 -0.93
CA PRO A 21 -8.02 15.99 0.10
C PRO A 21 -8.79 14.66 0.02
N PRO A 22 -8.86 13.87 1.11
CA PRO A 22 -8.08 13.98 2.35
C PRO A 22 -7.50 12.62 2.77
N MET A 23 -6.43 12.16 2.11
CA MET A 23 -5.68 11.01 2.65
C MET A 23 -5.09 11.40 4.02
N LEU A 24 -5.51 10.70 5.07
CA LEU A 24 -5.20 11.09 6.45
C LEU A 24 -4.37 10.01 7.14
N ARG A 25 -3.29 10.42 7.80
CA ARG A 25 -2.64 9.54 8.78
C ARG A 25 -3.43 9.56 10.07
N THR A 26 -3.78 8.38 10.56
CA THR A 26 -4.42 8.22 11.86
C THR A 26 -3.63 7.28 12.73
N PHE A 27 -3.63 7.57 14.02
CA PHE A 27 -3.04 6.67 15.01
C PHE A 27 -3.79 5.34 15.03
N CYS A 28 -3.03 4.26 15.09
CA CYS A 28 -3.53 2.91 15.21
C CYS A 28 -2.51 2.14 16.05
N SER A 29 -2.80 1.98 17.34
CA SER A 29 -1.91 1.27 18.27
C SER A 29 -1.51 -0.14 17.82
N PRO A 30 -2.39 -0.95 17.19
CA PRO A 30 -1.98 -2.27 16.70
C PRO A 30 -1.29 -2.25 15.33
N CYS A 31 -1.21 -1.09 14.67
CA CYS A 31 -0.59 -0.95 13.35
C CYS A 31 0.94 -0.77 13.46
N SER A 32 1.66 -1.15 12.40
CA SER A 32 3.10 -1.05 12.34
C SER A 32 3.58 0.40 12.44
N GLY A 33 4.40 0.70 13.46
CA GLY A 33 4.82 2.08 13.74
C GLY A 33 3.71 3.01 14.24
N GLY A 34 2.58 2.45 14.69
CA GLY A 34 1.51 3.16 15.39
C GLY A 34 0.61 4.02 14.49
N GLN A 35 0.73 3.93 13.16
CA GLN A 35 0.05 4.82 12.21
C GLN A 35 -0.47 4.05 11.01
N LYS A 36 -1.56 4.53 10.42
CA LYS A 36 -2.10 4.04 9.14
C LYS A 36 -2.58 5.19 8.26
N VAL A 37 -2.67 4.98 6.96
CA VAL A 37 -3.24 5.93 5.99
C VAL A 37 -4.67 5.52 5.66
N ARG A 38 -5.60 6.47 5.86
CA ARG A 38 -7.03 6.35 5.57
C ARG A 38 -7.41 7.22 4.38
N ASN A 39 -8.64 7.05 3.89
CA ASN A 39 -9.20 7.77 2.73
C ASN A 39 -8.39 7.58 1.44
N ILE A 40 -7.90 6.37 1.24
CA ILE A 40 -7.33 5.94 -0.04
C ILE A 40 -8.50 5.69 -1.00
N GLY A 41 -8.37 6.10 -2.25
CA GLY A 41 -9.33 5.87 -3.31
C GLY A 41 -10.45 6.91 -3.43
N GLY A 42 -11.39 6.66 -4.34
CA GLY A 42 -12.45 7.60 -4.76
C GLY A 42 -12.01 8.62 -5.82
N SER A 43 -10.72 8.65 -6.17
CA SER A 43 -10.17 9.40 -7.31
C SER A 43 -8.79 8.87 -7.69
N ALA A 44 -8.34 9.17 -8.91
CA ALA A 44 -6.97 8.87 -9.34
C ALA A 44 -5.88 9.58 -8.50
N GLY A 45 -6.23 10.67 -7.82
CA GLY A 45 -5.31 11.38 -6.93
C GLY A 45 -5.15 10.74 -5.55
N ALA A 46 -6.13 9.96 -5.10
CA ALA A 46 -6.16 9.38 -3.75
C ALA A 46 -5.45 8.01 -3.72
N ALA A 47 -4.18 7.95 -4.12
CA ALA A 47 -3.39 6.73 -4.15
C ALA A 47 -2.09 6.86 -3.37
N VAL A 48 -1.67 5.78 -2.72
CA VAL A 48 -0.35 5.68 -2.09
C VAL A 48 0.65 5.22 -3.14
N THR A 49 1.73 5.96 -3.32
CA THR A 49 2.81 5.60 -4.26
C THR A 49 4.11 5.39 -3.49
N PHE A 50 4.77 4.28 -3.77
CA PHE A 50 6.07 3.89 -3.25
C PHE A 50 7.08 3.99 -4.41
N PRO A 51 7.82 5.10 -4.56
CA PRO A 51 8.61 5.37 -5.76
C PRO A 51 9.90 4.55 -5.88
N ASP A 52 10.44 4.00 -4.79
CA ASP A 52 11.79 3.43 -4.73
C ASP A 52 11.84 2.01 -4.13
N VAL A 53 10.92 1.13 -4.53
CA VAL A 53 10.92 -0.28 -4.12
C VAL A 53 12.02 -1.04 -4.85
N THR A 54 13.18 -1.16 -4.22
CA THR A 54 14.35 -1.81 -4.83
C THR A 54 14.38 -3.31 -4.58
N VAL A 55 14.53 -4.11 -5.65
CA VAL A 55 14.74 -5.57 -5.57
C VAL A 55 16.05 -6.00 -6.25
N PRO A 56 16.72 -7.06 -5.77
CA PRO A 56 18.04 -7.46 -6.28
C PRO A 56 17.97 -8.16 -7.65
N ALA A 57 16.83 -8.74 -8.01
CA ALA A 57 16.64 -9.47 -9.26
C ALA A 57 15.27 -9.14 -9.87
N ALA A 58 15.16 -9.27 -11.19
CA ALA A 58 13.86 -9.20 -11.85
C ALA A 58 13.13 -10.54 -11.62
N GLY A 59 11.83 -10.48 -11.34
CA GLY A 59 11.05 -11.68 -11.08
C GLY A 59 9.67 -11.41 -10.50
N GLN A 60 8.97 -12.49 -10.19
CA GLN A 60 7.73 -12.42 -9.43
C GLN A 60 8.06 -12.39 -7.93
N TYR A 61 7.52 -11.40 -7.23
CA TYR A 61 7.64 -11.22 -5.79
C TYR A 61 6.25 -11.25 -5.16
N THR A 62 6.19 -11.62 -3.89
CA THR A 62 4.94 -11.56 -3.14
C THR A 62 4.88 -10.24 -2.40
N LEU A 63 3.98 -9.34 -2.83
CA LEU A 63 3.70 -8.11 -2.10
C LEU A 63 2.66 -8.38 -1.03
N TYR A 64 3.03 -8.19 0.22
CA TYR A 64 2.12 -8.23 1.36
C TYR A 64 1.64 -6.81 1.66
N LEU A 65 0.33 -6.68 1.87
CA LEU A 65 -0.31 -5.45 2.28
C LEU A 65 -0.96 -5.69 3.64
N ASP A 66 -0.55 -4.91 4.64
CA ASP A 66 -1.19 -4.82 5.93
C ASP A 66 -2.20 -3.67 5.92
N PHE A 67 -3.46 -3.95 6.23
CA PHE A 67 -4.55 -2.99 6.09
C PHE A 67 -5.64 -3.20 7.14
N THR A 68 -6.49 -2.19 7.35
CA THR A 68 -7.73 -2.34 8.13
C THR A 68 -8.93 -2.02 7.24
N VAL A 69 -9.98 -2.84 7.30
CA VAL A 69 -11.15 -2.70 6.43
C VAL A 69 -12.43 -3.00 7.19
N ASN A 70 -13.50 -2.26 6.88
CA ASN A 70 -14.85 -2.58 7.33
C ASN A 70 -15.73 -2.84 6.10
N GLY A 71 -16.18 -4.09 5.95
CA GLY A 71 -16.91 -4.57 4.78
C GLY A 71 -16.00 -4.94 3.60
N ASP A 72 -16.62 -5.17 2.45
CA ASP A 72 -15.92 -5.54 1.23
C ASP A 72 -15.37 -4.31 0.51
N ARG A 73 -14.07 -4.31 0.22
CA ARG A 73 -13.40 -3.26 -0.54
C ARG A 73 -12.32 -3.85 -1.44
N SER A 74 -11.74 -3.01 -2.28
CA SER A 74 -10.70 -3.46 -3.20
C SER A 74 -9.60 -2.42 -3.35
N TYR A 75 -8.37 -2.91 -3.44
CA TYR A 75 -7.20 -2.16 -3.89
C TYR A 75 -6.93 -2.43 -5.35
N PHE A 76 -6.34 -1.47 -6.04
CA PHE A 76 -5.70 -1.63 -7.33
C PHE A 76 -4.22 -1.37 -7.16
N VAL A 77 -3.41 -2.40 -7.38
CA VAL A 77 -1.95 -2.37 -7.25
C VAL A 77 -1.33 -2.32 -8.64
N SER A 78 -0.60 -1.24 -8.92
CA SER A 78 0.11 -1.01 -10.18
C SER A 78 1.62 -0.99 -9.89
N VAL A 79 2.40 -1.63 -10.75
CA VAL A 79 3.86 -1.62 -10.69
C VAL A 79 4.39 -0.92 -11.94
N ASN A 80 5.31 0.04 -11.76
CA ASN A 80 5.97 0.79 -12.84
C ASN A 80 4.97 1.38 -13.87
N GLY A 81 3.78 1.77 -13.41
CA GLY A 81 2.71 2.30 -14.27
C GLY A 81 1.99 1.25 -15.14
N GLY A 82 2.27 -0.04 -14.92
CA GLY A 82 1.62 -1.14 -15.60
C GLY A 82 0.17 -1.37 -15.17
N THR A 83 -0.46 -2.36 -15.81
CA THR A 83 -1.86 -2.75 -15.58
C THR A 83 -2.11 -3.01 -14.10
N PRO A 84 -3.07 -2.30 -13.47
CA PRO A 84 -3.36 -2.52 -12.06
C PRO A 84 -3.99 -3.90 -11.81
N ALA A 85 -3.50 -4.61 -10.81
CA ALA A 85 -4.11 -5.82 -10.28
C ALA A 85 -5.15 -5.48 -9.21
N GLU A 86 -6.37 -5.99 -9.35
CA GLU A 86 -7.42 -5.84 -8.35
C GLU A 86 -7.20 -6.83 -7.19
N VAL A 87 -7.10 -6.30 -5.98
CA VAL A 87 -6.97 -7.08 -4.74
C VAL A 87 -8.23 -6.84 -3.91
N LYS A 88 -9.12 -7.84 -3.90
CA LYS A 88 -10.37 -7.80 -3.14
C LYS A 88 -10.11 -8.24 -1.70
N VAL A 89 -10.57 -7.45 -0.75
CA VAL A 89 -10.39 -7.72 0.68
C VAL A 89 -11.67 -7.42 1.45
N SER A 90 -11.85 -8.16 2.53
CA SER A 90 -13.01 -8.04 3.42
C SER A 90 -12.54 -8.15 4.86
N GLY A 91 -13.26 -7.52 5.78
CA GLY A 91 -12.88 -7.51 7.18
C GLY A 91 -13.91 -6.82 8.06
N VAL A 92 -13.74 -7.01 9.37
CA VAL A 92 -14.70 -6.56 10.37
C VAL A 92 -14.06 -5.46 11.20
N GLY A 93 -14.20 -4.23 10.72
CA GLY A 93 -13.81 -3.04 11.44
C GLY A 93 -12.38 -2.55 11.18
N ASN A 94 -12.14 -1.33 11.65
CA ASN A 94 -10.99 -0.52 11.27
C ASN A 94 -9.95 -0.40 12.39
N ASN A 95 -9.94 -1.37 13.33
CA ASN A 95 -9.00 -1.43 14.45
C ASN A 95 -8.00 -2.58 14.32
N ASN A 96 -8.41 -3.73 13.77
CA ASN A 96 -7.53 -4.88 13.62
C ASN A 96 -6.88 -4.88 12.23
N PRO A 97 -5.55 -4.92 12.14
CA PRO A 97 -4.87 -5.10 10.87
C PRO A 97 -5.07 -6.53 10.35
N TYR A 98 -5.32 -6.61 9.05
CA TYR A 98 -5.35 -7.82 8.24
C TYR A 98 -4.19 -7.78 7.26
N THR A 99 -3.72 -8.94 6.82
CA THR A 99 -2.68 -9.04 5.80
C THR A 99 -3.26 -9.76 4.59
N THR A 100 -3.00 -9.23 3.39
CA THR A 100 -3.25 -9.91 2.11
C THR A 100 -1.96 -9.94 1.31
N SER A 101 -1.87 -10.85 0.35
CA SER A 101 -0.74 -10.94 -0.56
C SER A 101 -1.19 -10.89 -2.00
N VAL A 102 -0.38 -10.24 -2.84
CA VAL A 102 -0.59 -10.16 -4.28
C VAL A 102 0.73 -10.44 -5.00
N PRO A 103 0.74 -11.33 -6.00
CA PRO A 103 1.93 -11.52 -6.83
C PRO A 103 2.16 -10.27 -7.68
N VAL A 104 3.38 -9.73 -7.64
CA VAL A 104 3.80 -8.59 -8.44
C VAL A 104 5.06 -8.94 -9.23
N THR A 105 5.13 -8.48 -10.48
CA THR A 105 6.34 -8.62 -11.29
C THR A 105 7.18 -7.37 -11.13
N LEU A 106 8.38 -7.50 -10.57
CA LEU A 106 9.32 -6.40 -10.33
C LEU A 106 10.55 -6.56 -11.24
N THR A 107 11.13 -5.44 -11.66
CA THR A 107 12.42 -5.41 -12.36
C THR A 107 13.55 -5.27 -11.36
N ALA A 108 14.75 -5.78 -11.67
CA ALA A 108 15.93 -5.55 -10.85
C ALA A 108 16.20 -4.03 -10.71
N GLY A 109 16.52 -3.58 -9.50
CA GLY A 109 16.65 -2.16 -9.19
C GLY A 109 15.35 -1.55 -8.66
N ALA A 110 15.21 -0.23 -8.82
CA ALA A 110 14.09 0.54 -8.28
C ALA A 110 12.79 0.30 -9.07
N ASN A 111 11.69 0.09 -8.35
CA ASN A 111 10.35 -0.03 -8.89
C ASN A 111 9.41 0.94 -8.18
N THR A 112 8.43 1.45 -8.92
CA THR A 112 7.35 2.26 -8.37
C THR A 112 6.11 1.41 -8.17
N ILE A 113 5.62 1.29 -6.92
CA ILE A 113 4.36 0.60 -6.62
C ILE A 113 3.30 1.64 -6.26
N ARG A 114 2.18 1.66 -6.99
CA ARG A 114 1.03 2.52 -6.71
C ARG A 114 -0.15 1.68 -6.24
N ILE A 115 -0.72 2.03 -5.10
CA ILE A 115 -1.86 1.35 -4.48
C ILE A 115 -2.98 2.37 -4.28
N GLY A 116 -4.11 2.16 -4.94
CA GLY A 116 -5.24 3.06 -4.86
C GLY A 116 -6.52 2.41 -5.33
N ASN A 117 -7.60 3.18 -5.43
CA ASN A 117 -8.81 2.74 -6.11
C ASN A 117 -9.51 3.97 -6.68
N ASP A 118 -9.41 4.16 -7.99
CA ASP A 118 -9.85 5.40 -8.63
C ASP A 118 -11.38 5.53 -8.67
N ARG A 119 -12.12 4.42 -8.41
CA ARG A 119 -13.59 4.34 -8.53
C ARG A 119 -14.33 4.33 -7.18
N SER A 120 -13.69 3.82 -6.13
CA SER A 120 -14.30 3.71 -4.79
C SER A 120 -13.26 3.86 -3.69
N GLY A 121 -13.72 4.07 -2.45
CA GLY A 121 -12.82 4.05 -1.29
C GLY A 121 -12.14 2.70 -1.14
N ALA A 122 -10.81 2.72 -1.06
CA ALA A 122 -9.99 1.56 -0.72
C ALA A 122 -9.95 1.38 0.82
N PRO A 123 -9.46 0.22 1.30
CA PRO A 123 -9.21 0.05 2.73
C PRO A 123 -8.08 0.94 3.26
N ASP A 124 -8.00 1.08 4.59
CA ASP A 124 -6.91 1.84 5.22
C ASP A 124 -5.62 1.03 5.19
N LEU A 125 -4.54 1.57 4.65
CA LEU A 125 -3.26 0.86 4.51
C LEU A 125 -2.31 1.21 5.68
N ASP A 126 -1.74 0.18 6.29
CA ASP A 126 -0.76 0.29 7.38
C ASP A 126 0.68 0.19 6.81
N ARG A 127 0.98 -0.94 6.18
CA ARG A 127 2.34 -1.28 5.74
C ARG A 127 2.31 -2.12 4.47
N ILE A 128 3.40 -2.03 3.70
CA ILE A 128 3.71 -3.02 2.67
C ILE A 128 5.02 -3.75 2.98
N SER A 129 5.12 -5.01 2.57
CA SER A 129 6.36 -5.78 2.61
C SER A 129 6.48 -6.70 1.40
N LEU A 130 7.71 -7.08 1.06
CA LEU A 130 8.01 -8.03 0.00
C LEU A 130 8.54 -9.33 0.61
N GLY A 131 8.13 -10.46 0.05
CA GLY A 131 8.69 -11.78 0.33
C GLY A 131 9.08 -12.54 -0.92
#